data_AF-A0A7Z9UEA9-F1
#
_entry.id   AF-A0A7Z9UEA9-F1
#
_cell.length_a   1.000
_cell.length_b   1.000
_cell.length_c   1.000
_cell.angle_alpha   90.00
_cell.angle_beta   90.00
_cell.angle_gamma   90.00
#
_symmetry.space_group_name_H-M   'P 1'
#
loop_
_entity.id
_entity.type
_entity.pdbx_description
1 polymer ?
#
loop_
_entity_poly.entity_id
_entity_poly.type
_entity_poly.pdbx_seq_one_letter_code
_entity_poly.pdbx_strand_id
1 'polypeptide(L)'
;MGLALVMAACLCWTASADVVHNVTATEGPDWVKVNIAGAHNYSIKHLPPGNADYRSIAVDIHGASIAGGLEPKSALPVDFGLVGQLRVRQIGSMVRVYIDVINWPQYQVINTGSGVEIAMKAFKQRPKDPDAMY
;
A
#
# COMPACT_ATOMS: atom_id res chain seq x y z
N MET A 1 -23.94 54.03 9.51
CA MET A 1 -24.34 52.76 10.17
C MET A 1 -25.14 51.98 9.14
N GLY A 2 -24.82 50.77 8.67
CA GLY A 2 -23.80 49.80 9.05
C GLY A 2 -23.44 48.92 7.85
N LEU A 3 -22.28 48.29 7.96
CA LEU A 3 -21.58 47.48 6.96
C LEU A 3 -22.44 46.33 6.39
N ALA A 4 -22.34 46.14 5.07
CA ALA A 4 -22.82 44.94 4.39
C ALA A 4 -22.00 43.72 4.84
N LEU A 5 -22.69 42.75 5.44
CA LEU A 5 -22.12 41.47 5.87
C LEU A 5 -21.86 40.60 4.63
N VAL A 6 -20.64 40.63 4.10
CA VAL A 6 -20.21 39.73 3.01
C VAL A 6 -20.09 38.33 3.59
N MET A 7 -21.05 37.46 3.25
CA MET A 7 -20.94 36.02 3.47
C MET A 7 -19.78 35.47 2.62
N ALA A 8 -18.61 35.32 3.25
CA ALA A 8 -17.54 34.49 2.73
C ALA A 8 -17.96 33.01 2.88
N ALA A 9 -18.72 32.51 1.91
CA ALA A 9 -18.92 31.08 1.72
C ALA A 9 -17.57 30.49 1.28
N CYS A 10 -16.73 30.14 2.23
CA CYS A 10 -15.61 29.23 1.98
C CYS A 10 -16.23 27.92 1.49
N LEU A 11 -16.18 27.73 0.17
CA LEU A 11 -16.30 26.42 -0.47
C LEU A 11 -15.12 25.60 0.01
N CYS A 12 -15.23 25.06 1.23
CA CYS A 12 -14.40 23.96 1.69
C CYS A 12 -14.76 22.76 0.82
N TRP A 13 -14.14 22.66 -0.35
CA TRP A 13 -13.96 21.37 -1.00
C TRP A 13 -13.21 20.51 0.02
N THR A 14 -13.96 19.69 0.74
CA THR A 14 -13.39 18.62 1.55
C THR A 14 -12.68 17.71 0.55
N ALA A 15 -11.38 17.93 0.36
CA ALA A 15 -10.51 16.90 -0.19
C ALA A 15 -10.64 15.73 0.78
N SER A 16 -11.52 14.78 0.46
CA SER A 16 -11.67 13.55 1.21
C SER A 16 -10.36 12.81 1.03
N ALA A 17 -9.46 12.97 2.00
CA ALA A 17 -8.23 12.21 2.01
C ALA A 17 -8.61 10.73 2.20
N ASP A 18 -8.06 9.87 1.34
CA ASP A 18 -8.23 8.43 1.50
C ASP A 18 -7.61 8.02 2.83
N VAL A 19 -8.42 7.50 3.75
CA VAL A 19 -7.89 7.05 5.04
C VAL A 19 -7.55 5.57 4.93
N VAL A 20 -6.24 5.28 4.90
CA VAL A 20 -5.74 3.91 4.99
C VAL A 20 -5.97 3.46 6.43
N HIS A 21 -6.99 2.63 6.63
CA HIS A 21 -7.48 2.27 7.95
C HIS A 21 -7.31 0.78 8.28
N ASN A 22 -6.88 -0.03 7.32
CA ASN A 22 -6.49 -1.41 7.60
C ASN A 22 -5.49 -1.93 6.57
N VAL A 23 -4.42 -2.59 7.03
CA VAL A 23 -3.49 -3.32 6.18
C VAL A 23 -3.33 -4.71 6.79
N THR A 24 -3.78 -5.73 6.07
CA THR A 24 -3.74 -7.12 6.54
C THR A 24 -3.05 -8.00 5.53
N ALA A 25 -2.37 -9.04 6.02
CA ALA A 25 -1.95 -10.16 5.21
C ALA A 25 -2.75 -11.39 5.60
N THR A 26 -3.18 -12.15 4.59
CA THR A 26 -3.79 -13.46 4.76
C THR A 26 -3.05 -14.45 3.88
N GLU A 27 -2.89 -15.66 4.36
CA GLU A 27 -2.25 -16.75 3.63
C GLU A 27 -3.24 -17.87 3.35
N GLY A 28 -2.98 -18.59 2.27
CA GLY A 28 -3.63 -19.85 1.95
C GLY A 28 -2.63 -20.84 1.36
N PRO A 29 -3.07 -22.01 0.90
CA PRO A 29 -2.19 -23.13 0.60
C PRO A 29 -1.09 -22.86 -0.44
N ASP A 30 -1.32 -21.96 -1.39
CA ASP A 30 -0.37 -21.59 -2.45
C ASP A 30 -0.32 -20.08 -2.74
N TRP A 31 -0.84 -19.27 -1.81
CA TRP A 31 -1.02 -17.85 -2.04
C TRP A 31 -0.87 -17.02 -0.76
N VAL A 32 -0.49 -15.77 -0.95
CA VAL A 32 -0.48 -14.73 0.06
C VAL A 32 -1.22 -13.52 -0.49
N LYS A 33 -2.14 -12.96 0.28
CA LYS A 33 -2.89 -11.75 -0.09
C LYS A 33 -2.62 -10.65 0.90
N VAL A 34 -2.21 -9.48 0.41
CA VAL A 34 -2.12 -8.27 1.21
C VAL A 34 -3.29 -7.37 0.84
N ASN A 35 -4.18 -7.13 1.80
CA ASN A 35 -5.32 -6.24 1.64
C ASN A 35 -5.01 -4.88 2.27
N ILE A 36 -5.28 -3.80 1.53
CA ILE A 36 -5.07 -2.43 1.94
C ILE A 36 -6.40 -1.70 1.77
N ALA A 37 -7.12 -1.50 2.87
CA ALA A 37 -8.41 -0.83 2.90
C ALA A 37 -8.26 0.69 2.87
N GLY A 38 -9.13 1.36 2.12
CA GLY A 38 -9.09 2.83 1.93
C GLY A 38 -8.06 3.30 0.90
N ALA A 39 -7.55 2.39 0.05
CA ALA A 39 -6.61 2.71 -1.02
C ALA A 39 -7.32 2.80 -2.38
N HIS A 40 -7.86 3.97 -2.74
CA HIS A 40 -8.59 4.15 -3.99
C HIS A 40 -7.75 4.82 -5.09
N ASN A 41 -6.86 5.74 -4.71
CA ASN A 41 -5.92 6.36 -5.64
C ASN A 41 -4.49 5.84 -5.39
N TYR A 42 -4.08 4.79 -6.11
CA TYR A 42 -2.79 4.14 -5.87
C TYR A 42 -1.94 3.92 -7.12
N SER A 43 -0.64 3.78 -6.91
CA SER A 43 0.34 3.32 -7.90
C SER A 43 1.26 2.27 -7.30
N ILE A 44 1.81 1.39 -8.14
CA ILE A 44 2.67 0.29 -7.69
C ILE A 44 4.07 0.49 -8.24
N LYS A 45 5.07 0.29 -7.36
CA LYS A 45 6.48 0.35 -7.70
C LYS A 45 7.19 -0.89 -7.20
N HIS A 46 8.19 -1.33 -7.96
CA HIS A 46 9.12 -2.37 -7.54
C HIS A 46 10.38 -1.72 -7.04
N LEU A 47 10.67 -1.89 -5.75
CA LEU A 47 11.89 -1.37 -5.16
C LEU A 47 12.95 -2.47 -5.14
N PRO A 48 14.20 -2.16 -5.52
CA PRO A 48 15.31 -3.10 -5.43
C PRO A 48 15.56 -3.47 -3.96
N PRO A 49 16.34 -4.54 -3.71
CA PRO A 49 16.76 -4.88 -2.36
C PRO A 49 17.40 -3.67 -1.67
N GLY A 50 16.87 -3.28 -0.51
CA GLY A 50 17.53 -2.31 0.36
C GLY A 50 18.60 -2.96 1.24
N ASN A 51 19.05 -2.24 2.28
CA ASN A 51 20.03 -2.75 3.27
C ASN A 51 19.61 -4.02 4.03
N ALA A 52 18.36 -4.46 3.90
CA ALA A 52 17.81 -5.64 4.59
C ALA A 52 17.59 -6.83 3.65
N ASP A 53 18.20 -6.84 2.46
CA ASP A 53 18.08 -7.88 1.40
C ASP A 53 16.67 -8.15 0.83
N TYR A 54 15.62 -7.55 1.40
CA TYR A 54 14.26 -7.66 0.87
C TYR A 54 14.01 -6.75 -0.33
N ARG A 55 13.43 -7.33 -1.39
CA ARG A 55 12.79 -6.58 -2.48
C ARG A 55 11.43 -6.10 -1.99
N SER A 56 10.93 -4.96 -2.45
CA SER A 56 9.61 -4.48 -2.00
C SER A 56 8.67 -4.22 -3.15
N ILE A 57 7.44 -4.74 -3.06
CA ILE A 57 6.31 -4.17 -3.77
C ILE A 57 5.85 -2.96 -2.94
N ALA A 58 6.05 -1.76 -3.47
CA ALA A 58 5.59 -0.54 -2.84
C ALA A 58 4.25 -0.12 -3.46
N VAL A 59 3.23 0.02 -2.63
CA VAL A 59 1.92 0.56 -3.00
C VAL A 59 1.84 1.99 -2.46
N ASP A 60 1.88 2.95 -3.38
CA ASP A 60 1.83 4.39 -3.13
C ASP A 60 0.38 4.86 -3.24
N ILE A 61 -0.22 5.28 -2.14
CA ILE A 61 -1.62 5.72 -2.07
C ILE A 61 -1.61 7.24 -1.92
N HIS A 62 -2.11 7.95 -2.93
CA HIS A 62 -1.98 9.40 -3.08
C HIS A 62 -3.16 10.13 -2.47
N GLY A 63 -2.89 11.27 -1.84
CA GLY A 63 -3.93 12.05 -1.16
C GLY A 63 -4.49 11.31 0.06
N ALA A 64 -3.66 10.52 0.73
CA ALA A 64 -4.08 9.61 1.78
C ALA A 64 -3.37 9.88 3.12
N SER A 65 -4.03 9.46 4.20
CA SER A 65 -3.47 9.49 5.55
C SER A 65 -3.58 8.12 6.22
N ILE A 66 -2.59 7.81 7.07
CA ILE A 66 -2.63 6.63 7.93
C ILE A 66 -3.62 6.88 9.07
N ALA A 67 -4.60 6.00 9.26
CA ALA A 67 -5.40 6.01 10.49
C ALA A 67 -4.51 5.72 11.71
N GLY A 68 -4.62 6.51 12.77
CA GLY A 68 -3.79 6.33 13.97
C GLY A 68 -3.83 4.88 14.50
N GLY A 69 -2.67 4.34 14.88
CA GLY A 69 -2.51 2.94 15.30
C GLY A 69 -2.13 1.97 14.17
N LEU A 70 -1.95 2.45 12.94
CA LEU A 70 -1.36 1.73 11.81
C LEU A 70 0.08 2.19 11.52
N GLU A 71 0.65 3.05 12.38
CA GLU A 71 2.11 3.20 12.46
C GLU A 71 2.73 1.79 12.58
N PRO A 72 3.86 1.55 11.90
CA PRO A 72 4.28 0.22 11.45
C PRO A 72 4.09 -0.83 12.55
N LYS A 73 2.99 -1.59 12.47
CA LYS A 73 2.80 -2.77 13.30
C LYS A 73 3.86 -3.76 12.86
N SER A 74 4.83 -3.95 13.74
CA SER A 74 5.99 -4.82 13.58
C SER A 74 5.61 -6.10 12.86
N ALA A 75 6.31 -6.37 11.75
CA ALA A 75 6.45 -7.64 11.06
C ALA A 75 5.35 -8.65 11.38
N LEU A 76 4.25 -8.63 10.63
CA LEU A 76 3.46 -9.84 10.48
C LEU A 76 4.37 -10.81 9.71
N PRO A 77 4.82 -11.94 10.28
CA PRO A 77 5.40 -12.99 9.47
C PRO A 77 4.29 -13.48 8.57
N VAL A 78 4.48 -13.34 7.27
CA VAL A 78 3.52 -13.82 6.29
C VAL A 78 4.20 -14.99 5.59
N ASP A 79 3.82 -16.17 6.04
CA ASP A 79 4.57 -17.42 5.93
C ASP A 79 4.54 -18.00 4.51
N PHE A 80 5.27 -19.10 4.31
CA PHE A 80 5.87 -19.65 3.07
C PHE A 80 7.21 -19.05 2.65
N GLY A 81 7.82 -18.19 3.46
CA GLY A 81 9.07 -17.53 3.09
C GLY A 81 8.93 -16.65 1.84
N LEU A 82 7.72 -16.15 1.56
CA LEU A 82 7.46 -15.23 0.46
C LEU A 82 7.54 -13.77 0.89
N VAL A 83 6.84 -13.40 1.97
CA VAL A 83 6.74 -12.02 2.47
C VAL A 83 7.43 -11.94 3.83
N GLY A 84 8.57 -11.25 3.89
CA GLY A 84 9.34 -11.11 5.12
C GLY A 84 8.73 -10.15 6.12
N GLN A 85 8.12 -9.06 5.64
CA GLN A 85 7.44 -8.07 6.49
C GLN A 85 6.50 -7.16 5.69
N LEU A 86 5.53 -6.57 6.39
CA LEU A 86 4.73 -5.45 5.90
C LEU A 86 5.10 -4.19 6.67
N ARG A 87 5.27 -3.07 5.95
CA ARG A 87 5.56 -1.76 6.58
C ARG A 87 4.65 -0.71 5.98
N VAL A 88 4.08 0.15 6.81
CA VAL A 88 3.26 1.28 6.36
C VAL A 88 3.94 2.57 6.80
N ARG A 89 4.08 3.54 5.90
CA ARG A 89 4.71 4.84 6.20
C ARG A 89 3.96 6.00 5.56
N GLN A 90 3.76 7.07 6.32
CA GLN A 90 3.28 8.34 5.80
C GLN A 90 4.46 9.09 5.17
N ILE A 91 4.28 9.60 3.96
CA ILE A 91 5.25 10.40 3.21
C ILE A 91 4.51 11.61 2.63
N GLY A 92 4.52 12.73 3.34
CA GLY A 92 3.73 13.90 2.93
C GLY A 92 2.24 13.57 2.85
N SER A 93 1.60 13.84 1.71
CA SER A 93 0.19 13.49 1.42
C SER A 93 -0.01 12.08 0.85
N MET A 94 1.00 11.21 0.95
CA MET A 94 0.97 9.85 0.43
C MET A 94 1.18 8.84 1.56
N VAL A 95 0.43 7.74 1.53
CA VAL A 95 0.72 6.55 2.34
C VAL A 95 1.42 5.52 1.47
N ARG A 96 2.58 5.04 1.90
CA ARG A 96 3.28 3.94 1.23
C ARG A 96 3.19 2.66 2.06
N VAL A 97 2.63 1.63 1.46
CA VAL A 97 2.67 0.26 1.99
C VAL A 97 3.79 -0.50 1.29
N TYR A 98 4.75 -0.97 2.06
CA TYR A 98 5.82 -1.85 1.60
C TYR A 98 5.44 -3.29 1.91
N ILE A 99 5.41 -4.12 0.87
CA ILE A 99 5.31 -5.56 0.97
C ILE A 99 6.70 -6.10 0.65
N ASP A 100 7.46 -6.41 1.69
CA ASP A 100 8.83 -6.89 1.55
C ASP A 100 8.81 -8.38 1.25
N VAL A 101 9.32 -8.76 0.09
CA VAL A 101 9.34 -10.13 -0.42
C VAL A 101 10.75 -10.67 -0.49
N ILE A 102 10.90 -11.96 -0.18
CA ILE A 102 12.19 -12.66 -0.21
C ILE A 102 12.60 -12.95 -1.65
N ASN A 103 11.63 -13.33 -2.50
CA ASN A 103 11.79 -13.53 -3.95
C ASN A 103 10.66 -12.80 -4.69
N TRP A 104 10.77 -12.56 -6.00
CA TRP A 104 9.72 -11.85 -6.77
C TRP A 104 8.55 -12.77 -7.14
N PRO A 105 7.41 -12.75 -6.41
CA PRO A 105 6.29 -13.61 -6.78
C PRO A 105 5.63 -13.11 -8.06
N GLN A 106 4.99 -14.04 -8.77
CA GLN A 106 3.88 -13.65 -9.63
C GLN A 106 2.75 -13.14 -8.73
N TYR A 107 2.23 -11.95 -9.03
CA TYR A 107 1.13 -11.37 -8.29
C TYR A 107 0.14 -10.67 -9.20
N GLN A 108 -1.06 -10.46 -8.68
CA GLN A 108 -2.13 -9.69 -9.29
C GLN A 108 -2.55 -8.57 -8.36
N VAL A 109 -3.01 -7.49 -8.95
CA VAL A 109 -3.54 -6.31 -8.26
C VAL A 109 -5.03 -6.31 -8.49
N ILE A 110 -5.80 -6.37 -7.41
CA ILE A 110 -7.24 -6.51 -7.45
C ILE A 110 -7.83 -5.29 -6.76
N ASN A 111 -8.65 -4.52 -7.48
CA ASN A 111 -9.45 -3.46 -6.87
C ASN A 111 -10.66 -4.11 -6.19
N THR A 112 -10.81 -3.90 -4.88
CA THR A 112 -11.89 -4.51 -4.09
C THR A 112 -13.12 -3.62 -3.95
N GLY A 113 -13.10 -2.42 -4.54
CA GLY A 113 -14.11 -1.38 -4.34
C GLY A 113 -13.94 -0.60 -3.02
N SER A 114 -13.41 -1.24 -1.97
CA SER A 114 -13.07 -0.65 -0.67
C SER A 114 -11.57 -0.40 -0.48
N GLY A 115 -10.74 -0.70 -1.48
CA GLY A 115 -9.29 -0.57 -1.43
C GLY A 115 -8.60 -1.41 -2.52
N VAL A 116 -7.41 -1.91 -2.21
CA VAL A 116 -6.62 -2.76 -3.11
C VAL A 116 -6.15 -4.03 -2.40
N GLU A 117 -6.17 -5.13 -3.14
CA GLU A 117 -5.58 -6.41 -2.74
C GLU A 117 -4.41 -6.77 -3.67
N ILE A 118 -3.28 -7.13 -3.08
CA ILE A 118 -2.12 -7.67 -3.77
C ILE A 118 -2.10 -9.18 -3.54
N ALA A 119 -2.54 -9.95 -4.52
CA ALA A 119 -2.64 -11.40 -4.46
C ALA A 119 -1.41 -12.04 -5.11
N MET A 120 -0.56 -12.67 -4.29
CA MET A 120 0.71 -13.29 -4.68
C MET A 120 0.61 -14.80 -4.67
N LYS A 121 1.30 -15.46 -5.62
CA LYS A 121 1.48 -16.92 -5.64
C LYS A 121 2.76 -17.29 -4.90
N ALA A 122 2.65 -18.13 -3.87
CA ALA A 122 3.77 -18.51 -2.99
C ALA A 122 4.92 -19.21 -3.75
N PHE A 123 4.57 -20.10 -4.69
CA PHE A 123 5.54 -20.96 -5.39
C PHE A 123 5.78 -20.60 -6.85
N LYS A 124 5.19 -19.50 -7.35
CA LYS A 124 5.42 -19.04 -8.73
C LYS A 124 6.17 -17.72 -8.72
N GLN A 125 7.38 -17.74 -9.29
CA GLN A 125 8.16 -16.54 -9.52
C GLN A 125 7.62 -15.79 -10.74
N ARG A 126 7.73 -14.45 -10.72
CA ARG A 126 7.50 -13.66 -11.92
C ARG A 126 8.49 -14.15 -13.00
N PRO A 127 8.05 -14.38 -14.25
CA PRO A 127 8.98 -14.56 -15.37
C PRO A 127 9.98 -13.40 -15.32
N LYS A 128 11.29 -13.67 -15.48
CA LYS A 128 12.32 -12.61 -15.47
C LYS A 128 11.82 -11.43 -16.28
N ASP A 129 11.60 -10.31 -15.62
CA ASP A 129 11.21 -9.07 -16.27
C ASP A 129 12.39 -8.68 -17.18
N PRO A 130 12.23 -8.62 -18.51
CA PRO A 130 13.33 -8.24 -19.40
C PRO A 130 13.86 -6.83 -19.08
N ASP A 131 13.03 -5.99 -18.44
CA ASP A 131 13.37 -4.63 -18.02
C ASP A 131 14.01 -4.54 -16.61
N ALA A 132 14.17 -5.66 -15.90
CA ALA A 132 14.85 -5.68 -14.58
C ALA A 132 16.38 -5.92 -14.68
N MET A 133 16.94 -5.91 -15.90
CA MET A 133 18.37 -5.79 -16.09
C MET A 133 18.71 -4.34 -16.39
N TYR A 134 18.86 -3.47 -15.38
CA TYR A 134 19.78 -2.31 -15.35
C TYR A 134 19.78 -1.69 -13.95
#